data_AF-A0A7J8ZVF6-F1
#
_entry.id   AF-A0A7J8ZVF6-F1
#
_cell.length_a   1.000
_cell.length_b   1.000
_cell.length_c   1.000
_cell.angle_alpha   90.00
_cell.angle_beta   90.00
_cell.angle_gamma   90.00
#
_symmetry.space_group_name_H-M   'P 1'
#
loop_
_entity.id
_entity.type
_entity.pdbx_description
1 polymer ?
#
loop_
_entity_poly.entity_id
_entity_poly.type
_entity_poly.pdbx_seq_one_letter_code
_entity_poly.pdbx_strand_id
1 'polypeptide(L)'
;MYRVLKSLWFTKEEVSFVTLNGGVILVKFDNIEDRMRILNLMPWLFDQCLFVMLPFINGQELDAYEFNITPFWIRIYNIPLEHMDR
;
A
#
# COMPACT_ATOMS: atom_id res chain seq x y z
N MET A 1 -1.23 -14.71 -1.36
CA MET A 1 -1.20 -13.23 -1.29
C MET A 1 -2.57 -12.62 -1.04
N TYR A 2 -3.51 -12.65 -1.99
CA TYR A 2 -4.80 -11.92 -1.91
C TYR A 2 -5.64 -12.20 -0.64
N ARG A 3 -5.73 -13.46 -0.22
CA ARG A 3 -6.43 -13.83 1.03
C ARG A 3 -5.81 -13.17 2.26
N VAL A 4 -4.49 -13.02 2.30
CA VAL A 4 -3.80 -12.37 3.42
C VAL A 4 -4.03 -10.87 3.38
N LEU A 5 -3.94 -10.24 2.21
CA LEU A 5 -4.27 -8.81 2.05
C LEU A 5 -5.70 -8.52 2.50
N LYS A 6 -6.69 -9.33 2.09
CA LYS A 6 -8.08 -9.21 2.58
C LYS A 6 -8.16 -9.30 4.10
N SER A 7 -7.41 -10.22 4.72
CA SER A 7 -7.37 -10.38 6.18
C SER A 7 -6.72 -9.20 6.89
N LEU A 8 -5.69 -8.58 6.32
CA LEU A 8 -4.99 -7.43 6.90
C LEU A 8 -5.78 -6.14 6.76
N TRP A 9 -6.55 -6.02 5.69
CA TRP A 9 -7.24 -4.79 5.37
C TRP A 9 -8.56 -4.63 6.11
N PHE A 10 -9.16 -5.67 6.70
CA PHE A 10 -10.43 -5.57 7.43
C PHE A 10 -11.49 -4.77 6.64
N THR A 11 -11.71 -5.12 5.37
CA THR A 11 -12.67 -4.40 4.52
C THR A 11 -14.10 -4.70 4.95
N LYS A 12 -14.97 -3.68 4.88
CA LYS A 12 -16.41 -3.80 5.12
C LYS A 12 -17.09 -4.56 3.99
N GLU A 13 -16.66 -4.26 2.76
CA GLU A 13 -17.21 -4.86 1.53
C GLU A 13 -16.17 -5.74 0.82
N GLU A 14 -16.60 -6.40 -0.25
CA GLU A 14 -15.72 -7.23 -1.06
C GLU A 14 -14.63 -6.40 -1.75
N VAL A 15 -13.46 -7.03 -1.88
CA VAL A 15 -12.33 -6.53 -2.67
C VAL A 15 -11.97 -7.58 -3.71
N SER A 16 -11.82 -7.16 -4.96
CA SER A 16 -11.36 -8.02 -6.05
C SER A 16 -10.01 -7.58 -6.58
N PHE A 17 -9.28 -8.54 -7.14
CA PHE A 17 -7.92 -8.36 -7.62
C PHE A 17 -7.84 -8.79 -9.09
N VAL A 18 -7.22 -7.95 -9.91
CA VAL A 18 -6.97 -8.24 -11.33
C VAL A 18 -5.48 -8.11 -11.57
N THR A 19 -4.83 -9.21 -11.93
CA THR A 19 -3.42 -9.18 -12.33
C THR A 19 -3.29 -8.54 -13.71
N LEU A 20 -2.40 -7.57 -13.81
CA LEU A 20 -2.02 -6.92 -15.06
C LEU A 20 -0.62 -7.40 -15.48
N ASN A 21 -0.16 -6.90 -16.62
CA ASN A 21 1.21 -7.16 -17.08
C ASN A 21 2.24 -6.48 -16.18
N GLY A 22 3.48 -6.97 -16.19
CA GLY A 22 4.58 -6.35 -15.44
C GLY A 22 4.54 -6.55 -13.93
N GLY A 23 3.76 -7.51 -13.42
CA GLY A 23 3.66 -7.77 -11.97
C GLY A 23 2.78 -6.76 -11.21
N VAL A 24 2.06 -5.89 -11.93
CA VAL A 24 1.12 -4.93 -11.34
C VAL A 24 -0.22 -5.61 -11.05
N ILE A 25 -0.86 -5.24 -9.95
CA ILE A 25 -2.17 -5.75 -9.56
C ILE A 25 -3.13 -4.57 -9.42
N LEU A 26 -4.24 -4.60 -10.16
CA LEU A 26 -5.34 -3.67 -9.96
C LEU A 26 -6.25 -4.21 -8.85
N VAL A 27 -6.43 -3.39 -7.82
CA VAL A 27 -7.31 -3.71 -6.68
C VAL A 27 -8.59 -2.90 -6.83
N LYS A 28 -9.73 -3.58 -6.85
CA LYS A 28 -11.06 -2.95 -6.94
C LYS A 28 -11.75 -3.06 -5.59
N PHE A 29 -12.18 -1.91 -5.08
CA PHE A 29 -12.89 -1.79 -3.81
C PHE A 29 -14.34 -1.40 -4.09
N ASP A 30 -15.27 -2.14 -3.52
CA ASP A 30 -16.70 -1.80 -3.61
C ASP A 30 -17.11 -0.73 -2.57
N ASN A 31 -16.21 -0.43 -1.62
CA ASN A 31 -16.39 0.62 -0.62
C ASN A 31 -15.27 1.68 -0.72
N ILE A 32 -15.67 2.96 -0.85
CA ILE A 32 -14.74 4.08 -0.97
C ILE A 32 -13.97 4.37 0.33
N GLU A 33 -14.59 4.18 1.49
CA GLU A 33 -13.95 4.39 2.79
C GLU A 33 -12.84 3.35 3.03
N ASP A 34 -13.08 2.09 2.63
CA ASP A 34 -12.05 1.06 2.66
C ASP A 34 -10.88 1.40 1.76
N ARG A 35 -11.16 1.82 0.52
CA ARG A 35 -10.12 2.29 -0.41
C ARG A 35 -9.29 3.41 0.22
N MET A 36 -9.94 4.44 0.76
CA MET A 36 -9.24 5.59 1.36
C MET A 36 -8.40 5.17 2.57
N ARG A 37 -8.97 4.38 3.48
CA ARG A 37 -8.25 3.89 4.66
C ARG A 37 -7.04 3.03 4.27
N ILE A 38 -7.19 2.15 3.30
CA ILE A 38 -6.12 1.23 2.89
C ILE A 38 -4.99 1.98 2.19
N LEU A 39 -5.31 2.98 1.36
CA LEU A 39 -4.31 3.86 0.76
C LEU A 39 -3.61 4.74 1.81
N ASN A 40 -4.32 5.22 2.83
CA ASN A 40 -3.70 6.04 3.88
C ASN A 40 -2.77 5.25 4.81
N LEU A 41 -2.91 3.93 4.88
CA LEU A 41 -2.08 3.05 5.71
C LEU A 41 -0.94 2.38 4.92
N MET A 42 -0.73 2.75 3.67
CA MET A 42 0.37 2.25 2.85
C MET A 42 1.74 2.77 3.34
N PRO A 43 2.85 2.07 3.01
CA PRO A 43 2.93 0.81 2.29
C PRO A 43 2.58 -0.38 3.18
N TRP A 44 2.16 -1.48 2.55
CA TRP A 44 1.83 -2.72 3.26
C TRP A 44 3.00 -3.67 3.23
N LEU A 45 3.45 -4.16 4.39
CA LEU A 45 4.48 -5.20 4.46
C LEU A 45 3.81 -6.58 4.39
N PHE A 46 4.17 -7.38 3.38
CA PHE A 46 3.72 -8.76 3.25
C PHE A 46 4.89 -9.64 2.81
N ASP A 47 5.13 -10.72 3.55
CA ASP A 47 6.21 -11.69 3.24
C ASP A 47 7.60 -11.02 3.06
N GLN A 48 7.91 -10.07 3.95
CA GLN A 48 9.15 -9.26 3.91
C GLN A 48 9.30 -8.37 2.65
N CYS A 49 8.25 -8.26 1.83
CA CYS A 49 8.19 -7.37 0.69
C CYS A 49 7.28 -6.17 0.98
N LEU A 50 7.74 -4.96 0.63
CA LEU A 50 6.91 -3.76 0.65
C LEU A 50 6.00 -3.75 -0.57
N PHE A 51 4.70 -3.67 -0.32
CA PHE A 51 3.67 -3.55 -1.33
C PHE A 51 3.24 -2.08 -1.41
N VAL A 52 3.72 -1.41 -2.46
CA VAL A 52 3.35 -0.02 -2.76
C VAL A 52 2.02 -0.03 -3.50
N MET A 53 1.12 0.85 -3.10
CA MET A 53 -0.18 1.03 -3.73
C MET A 53 -0.31 2.48 -4.17
N LEU A 54 -0.86 2.69 -5.36
CA LEU A 54 -1.13 4.03 -5.88
C LEU A 54 -2.63 4.16 -6.18
N PRO A 55 -3.23 5.34 -6.00
CA PRO A 55 -4.58 5.59 -6.45
C PRO A 55 -4.68 5.32 -7.96
N PHE A 56 -5.66 4.52 -8.38
CA PHE A 56 -5.94 4.32 -9.80
C PHE A 56 -6.48 5.63 -10.42
N ILE A 57 -5.89 6.02 -11.55
CA ILE A 57 -6.27 7.17 -12.38
C ILE A 57 -6.75 6.64 -13.72
N ASN A 58 -8.00 6.96 -14.06
CA ASN A 58 -8.60 6.50 -15.31
C ASN A 58 -7.87 7.13 -16.52
N GLY A 59 -7.52 6.30 -17.50
CA GLY A 59 -6.80 6.72 -18.71
C GLY A 59 -5.29 6.87 -18.54
N GLN A 60 -4.73 6.67 -17.33
CA GLN A 60 -3.28 6.65 -17.14
C GLN A 60 -2.71 5.30 -17.56
N GLU A 61 -1.66 5.33 -18.38
CA GLU A 61 -0.92 4.13 -18.78
C GLU A 61 -0.19 3.50 -17.60
N LEU A 62 -0.03 2.16 -17.63
CA LEU A 62 0.63 1.43 -16.54
C LEU A 62 2.08 1.87 -16.32
N ASP A 63 2.79 2.17 -17.39
CA ASP A 63 4.20 2.59 -17.35
C ASP A 63 4.38 4.00 -16.77
N ALA A 64 3.31 4.78 -16.66
CA ALA A 64 3.32 6.09 -16.01
C ALA A 64 3.14 6.01 -14.49
N TYR A 65 2.91 4.83 -13.92
CA TYR A 65 2.83 4.65 -12.46
C TYR A 65 4.23 4.40 -11.86
N GLU A 66 4.64 5.26 -10.93
CA GLU A 66 5.94 5.17 -10.26
C GLU A 66 5.84 4.48 -8.89
N PHE A 67 6.17 3.18 -8.83
CA PHE A 67 6.13 2.37 -7.60
C PHE A 67 7.46 2.36 -6.81
N ASN A 68 8.45 3.13 -7.24
CA ASN A 68 9.82 3.14 -6.70
C ASN A 68 9.97 3.93 -5.39
N ILE A 69 8.97 4.72 -5.00
CA ILE A 69 9.01 5.56 -3.79
C ILE A 69 7.72 5.35 -2.99
N THR A 70 7.84 5.21 -1.67
CA THR A 70 6.71 5.21 -0.74
C THR A 70 7.11 5.82 0.59
N PRO A 71 6.30 6.69 1.21
CA PRO A 71 6.53 7.16 2.57
C PRO A 71 6.19 6.05 3.57
N PHE A 72 7.04 5.82 4.57
CA PHE A 72 6.71 4.89 5.67
C PHE A 72 7.41 5.30 6.97
N TRP A 73 6.85 4.85 8.08
CA TRP A 73 7.44 5.07 9.40
C TRP A 73 8.66 4.18 9.59
N ILE A 74 9.80 4.80 9.86
CA ILE A 74 11.01 4.10 10.30
C ILE A 74 11.15 4.27 11.81
N ARG A 75 11.55 3.19 12.48
CA ARG A 75 11.93 3.25 13.89
C ARG A 75 13.43 3.14 14.00
N ILE A 76 14.05 4.23 14.44
CA ILE A 76 15.50 4.30 14.68
C ILE A 76 15.73 3.96 16.16
N TYR A 77 16.68 3.08 16.43
CA TYR A 77 17.06 2.67 17.77
C TYR A 77 18.43 3.25 18.14
N ASN A 78 18.69 3.37 19.43
CA ASN A 78 19.98 3.82 19.97
C ASN A 78 20.42 5.20 19.47
N ILE A 79 19.48 6.14 19.27
CA ILE A 79 19.83 7.54 19.03
C ILE A 79 20.51 8.07 20.30
N PRO A 80 21.75 8.59 20.23
CA PRO A 80 22.40 9.21 21.38
C PRO A 80 21.53 10.32 21.97
N LEU A 81 21.40 10.37 23.29
CA LEU A 81 20.55 11.34 24.01
C LEU A 81 20.90 12.80 23.66
N GLU A 82 22.16 13.07 23.32
CA GLU A 82 22.66 14.39 22.89
C GLU A 82 22.10 14.87 21.54
N HIS A 83 21.51 13.97 20.74
CA HIS A 83 20.90 14.26 19.43
C HIS A 83 19.37 14.21 19.45
N MET A 84 18.75 14.01 20.62
CA MET A 84 17.30 14.03 20.74
C MET A 84 16.85 15.46 21.11
N ASP A 85 16.09 16.10 20.22
CA ASP A 85 15.46 17.39 20.52
C ASP A 85 14.47 17.25 21.69
N ARG A 86 14.45 18.27 22.57
CA ARG A 86 13.56 18.35 23.74
C ARG A 86 12.15 18.79 23.39
#